data_AF-A0AAU1P9M2-F1
#
_entry.id   AF-A0AAU1P9M2-F1
#
_cell.length_a   1.000
_cell.length_b   1.000
_cell.length_c   1.000
_cell.angle_alpha   90.00
_cell.angle_beta   90.00
_cell.angle_gamma   90.00
#
_symmetry.space_group_name_H-M   'P 1'
#
loop_
_entity.id
_entity.type
_entity.pdbx_description
1 polymer ?
#
loop_
_entity_poly.entity_id
_entity_poly.type
_entity_poly.pdbx_seq_one_letter_code
_entity_poly.pdbx_strand_id
1 'polypeptide(L)'
;MRAKSSTPRGRFYRLWQHRQPEPLHAGDAILLRPSDIDQIIKFSMIWVKNHPTDPRSGDLSDEVAAGVKAVVLHFAQAAHP
;
A
#
# COMPACT_ATOMS: atom_id res chain seq x y z
N MET A 1 -10.86 2.01 -12.96
CA MET A 1 -9.42 1.68 -12.78
C MET A 1 -9.34 0.53 -11.77
N ARG A 2 -8.72 -0.61 -12.10
CA ARG A 2 -8.67 -1.79 -11.22
C ARG A 2 -7.21 -2.03 -10.84
N ALA A 3 -6.79 -1.51 -9.69
CA ALA A 3 -5.54 -1.95 -9.09
C ALA A 3 -5.72 -3.43 -8.72
N LYS A 4 -4.83 -4.31 -9.20
CA LYS A 4 -4.87 -5.74 -8.89
C LYS A 4 -3.77 -5.96 -7.86
N SER A 5 -4.17 -6.23 -6.63
CA SER A 5 -3.28 -6.43 -5.48
C SER A 5 -2.73 -7.86 -5.51
N SER A 6 -1.55 -8.04 -6.11
CA SER A 6 -0.68 -9.15 -5.75
C SER A 6 0.70 -8.60 -5.44
N THR A 7 1.31 -9.09 -4.36
CA THR A 7 2.64 -8.69 -3.87
C THR A 7 3.67 -9.82 -4.04
N PRO A 8 4.01 -10.28 -5.27
CA PRO A 8 5.03 -11.34 -5.43
C PRO A 8 6.42 -10.96 -4.91
N ARG A 9 6.72 -9.66 -4.80
CA ARG A 9 8.01 -9.10 -4.34
C ARG A 9 7.84 -7.94 -3.34
N GLY A 10 6.73 -7.90 -2.60
CA GLY A 10 6.45 -6.78 -1.70
C GLY A 10 6.30 -5.42 -2.40
N ARG A 11 5.90 -5.40 -3.67
CA ARG A 11 5.64 -4.19 -4.47
C ARG A 11 4.23 -4.23 -5.03
N PHE A 12 3.56 -3.09 -4.99
CA PHE A 12 2.31 -2.89 -5.70
C PHE A 12 2.58 -2.37 -7.11
N TYR A 13 1.66 -2.64 -8.01
CA TYR A 13 1.73 -2.17 -9.39
C TYR A 13 0.41 -1.54 -9.81
N ARG A 14 0.49 -0.38 -10.44
CA ARG A 14 -0.63 0.21 -11.16
C ARG A 14 -0.71 -0.46 -12.52
N LEU A 15 -1.85 -1.10 -12.78
CA LEU A 15 -2.09 -1.79 -14.06
C LEU A 15 -2.86 -0.88 -15.02
N TRP A 16 -2.36 -0.81 -16.25
CA TRP A 16 -2.98 -0.10 -17.37
C TRP A 16 -3.44 -1.10 -18.44
N GLN A 17 -4.52 -0.79 -19.16
CA GLN A 17 -4.99 -1.67 -20.24
C GLN A 17 -4.11 -1.64 -21.50
N HIS A 18 -3.38 -0.54 -21.71
CA HIS A 18 -2.63 -0.26 -22.95
C HIS A 18 -1.21 0.24 -22.66
N ARG A 19 -0.68 0.00 -21.45
CA ARG A 19 0.66 0.41 -21.02
C ARG A 19 1.27 -0.64 -20.09
N GLN A 20 2.58 -0.58 -19.92
CA GLN A 20 3.26 -1.46 -18.97
C GLN A 20 2.84 -1.17 -17.52
N PRO A 21 2.82 -2.18 -16.63
CA PRO A 21 2.62 -1.99 -15.20
C PRO A 21 3.64 -1.02 -14.60
N GLU A 22 3.17 -0.04 -13.85
CA GLU A 22 4.05 0.91 -13.17
C GLU A 22 4.16 0.56 -11.68
N PRO A 23 5.38 0.60 -11.09
CA PRO A 23 5.54 0.42 -9.65
C PRO A 23 4.71 1.47 -8.90
N LEU A 24 3.93 1.02 -7.93
CA LEU A 24 3.12 1.88 -7.08
C LEU A 24 3.66 1.81 -5.66
N HIS A 25 3.99 2.98 -5.10
CA HIS A 25 4.35 3.12 -3.70
C HIS A 25 3.14 2.75 -2.83
N ALA A 26 3.32 1.99 -1.74
CA ALA A 26 2.18 1.54 -0.92
C ALA A 26 1.40 2.72 -0.31
N GLY A 27 2.09 3.82 0.00
CA GLY A 27 1.46 5.09 0.43
C GLY A 27 0.54 5.73 -0.63
N ASP A 28 0.85 5.58 -1.92
CA ASP A 28 0.00 6.10 -3.01
C ASP A 28 -1.21 5.18 -3.27
N ALA A 29 -1.05 3.89 -2.97
CA ALA A 29 -2.13 2.91 -3.08
C ALA A 29 -3.22 3.14 -2.03
N ILE A 30 -2.91 3.86 -0.94
CA ILE A 30 -3.86 4.26 0.09
C ILE A 30 -4.90 5.29 -0.39
N LEU A 31 -4.65 5.94 -1.53
CA LEU A 31 -5.63 6.82 -2.19
C LEU A 31 -6.68 6.03 -3.03
N LEU A 32 -6.60 4.69 -3.06
CA LEU A 32 -7.63 3.83 -3.63
C LEU A 32 -8.83 3.72 -2.68
N ARG A 33 -9.92 3.09 -3.14
CA ARG A 33 -11.16 2.97 -2.35
C ARG A 33 -10.88 2.38 -0.96
N PRO A 34 -11.62 2.74 0.09
CA PRO A 34 -11.38 2.23 1.45
C PRO A 34 -11.29 0.70 1.55
N SER A 35 -12.04 -0.04 0.72
CA SER A 35 -11.96 -1.50 0.61
C SER A 35 -10.62 -2.02 0.08
N ASP A 36 -9.95 -1.24 -0.77
CA ASP A 36 -8.65 -1.57 -1.35
C ASP A 36 -7.53 -1.34 -0.31
N ILE A 37 -7.71 -0.38 0.63
CA ILE A 37 -6.75 -0.07 1.71
C ILE A 37 -6.59 -1.26 2.68
N ASP A 38 -7.69 -1.86 3.12
CA ASP A 38 -7.66 -3.04 4.00
C ASP A 38 -6.90 -4.21 3.34
N GLN A 39 -7.12 -4.43 2.04
CA GLN A 39 -6.39 -5.46 1.30
C GLN A 39 -4.90 -5.14 1.15
N ILE A 40 -4.54 -3.88 0.90
CA ILE A 40 -3.15 -3.43 0.82
C ILE A 40 -2.42 -3.68 2.15
N ILE A 41 -3.02 -3.29 3.28
CA ILE A 41 -2.43 -3.49 4.60
C ILE A 41 -2.26 -4.99 4.88
N LYS A 42 -3.32 -5.78 4.68
CA LYS A 42 -3.29 -7.23 4.94
C LYS A 42 -2.24 -7.95 4.10
N PHE A 43 -2.22 -7.73 2.78
CA PHE A 43 -1.26 -8.41 1.91
C PHE A 43 0.18 -7.96 2.16
N SER A 44 0.41 -6.70 2.49
CA SER A 44 1.74 -6.22 2.89
C SER A 44 2.22 -6.90 4.17
N MET A 45 1.38 -6.94 5.21
CA MET A 45 1.77 -7.53 6.50
C MET A 45 1.95 -9.05 6.42
N ILE A 46 1.13 -9.75 5.62
CA ILE A 46 1.34 -11.17 5.33
C ILE A 46 2.67 -11.39 4.62
N TRP A 47 3.02 -10.54 3.65
CA TRP A 47 4.28 -10.65 2.93
C TRP A 47 5.48 -10.41 3.86
N VAL A 48 5.46 -9.35 4.68
CA VAL A 48 6.49 -9.03 5.68
C VAL A 48 6.69 -10.19 6.65
N LYS A 49 5.60 -10.74 7.20
CA LYS A 49 5.63 -11.89 8.11
C LYS A 49 6.32 -13.10 7.49
N ASN A 50 6.13 -13.33 6.19
CA ASN A 50 6.68 -14.47 5.47
C ASN A 50 8.13 -14.25 4.98
N HIS A 51 8.67 -13.03 5.06
CA HIS A 51 10.02 -12.68 4.59
C HIS A 51 10.80 -11.86 5.63
N PRO A 52 10.94 -12.31 6.89
CA PRO A 52 11.44 -11.48 7.99
C PRO A 52 12.90 -11.02 7.84
N THR A 53 13.69 -11.70 7.00
CA THR A 53 15.11 -11.37 6.75
C THR A 53 15.33 -10.63 5.44
N ASP A 54 14.29 -10.44 4.62
CA ASP A 54 14.40 -9.66 3.38
C ASP A 54 14.48 -8.17 3.72
N PRO A 55 15.49 -7.42 3.26
CA PRO A 55 15.60 -5.98 3.48
C PRO A 55 14.33 -5.21 3.09
N ARG A 56 13.61 -5.69 2.06
CA ARG A 56 12.35 -5.10 1.60
C ARG A 56 11.25 -5.16 2.66
N SER A 57 11.31 -6.07 3.63
CA SER A 57 10.30 -6.18 4.69
C SER A 57 10.27 -4.96 5.60
N GLY A 58 11.44 -4.40 5.93
CA GLY A 58 11.55 -3.14 6.67
C GLY A 58 10.92 -1.99 5.87
N ASP A 59 11.40 -1.81 4.64
CA ASP A 59 10.90 -0.75 3.75
C ASP A 59 9.37 -0.83 3.54
N LEU A 60 8.83 -2.04 3.30
CA LEU A 60 7.40 -2.23 3.08
C LEU A 60 6.58 -1.94 4.35
N SER A 61 7.11 -2.28 5.52
CA SER A 61 6.49 -1.96 6.80
C SER A 61 6.42 -0.44 7.02
N ASP A 62 7.51 0.26 6.75
CA ASP A 62 7.59 1.72 6.89
C ASP A 62 6.67 2.44 5.88
N GLU A 63 6.62 1.98 4.62
CA GLU A 63 5.71 2.52 3.62
C GLU A 63 4.24 2.41 4.03
N VAL A 64 3.84 1.26 4.60
CA VAL A 64 2.48 1.05 5.11
C VAL A 64 2.20 1.95 6.31
N ALA A 65 3.13 2.05 7.26
CA ALA A 65 2.99 2.91 8.43
C ALA A 65 2.86 4.40 8.04
N ALA A 66 3.68 4.87 7.09
CA ALA A 66 3.61 6.22 6.56
C ALA A 66 2.26 6.51 5.89
N GLY A 67 1.74 5.56 5.11
CA GLY A 67 0.42 5.67 4.50
C GLY A 67 -0.71 5.73 5.53
N VAL A 68 -0.71 4.84 6.53
CA VAL A 68 -1.72 4.85 7.61
C VAL A 68 -1.69 6.17 8.37
N LYS A 69 -0.49 6.69 8.69
CA LYS A 69 -0.32 8.00 9.31
C LYS A 69 -0.94 9.12 8.46
N ALA A 70 -0.71 9.13 7.15
CA ALA A 70 -1.28 10.14 6.26
C ALA A 70 -2.81 10.12 6.26
N VAL A 71 -3.43 8.93 6.27
CA VAL A 71 -4.89 8.77 6.36
C VAL A 71 -5.43 9.31 7.69
N VAL A 72 -4.80 8.92 8.80
CA VAL A 72 -5.20 9.40 10.14
C VAL A 72 -5.10 10.92 10.23
N LEU A 73 -4.01 11.51 9.75
CA LEU A 73 -3.83 12.96 9.75
C LEU A 73 -4.87 13.67 8.88
N HIS A 74 -5.18 13.13 7.70
CA HIS A 74 -6.21 13.68 6.83
C HIS A 74 -7.57 13.74 7.52
N PHE A 75 -8.02 12.65 8.15
CA PHE A 75 -9.30 12.63 8.85
C PHE A 75 -9.29 13.44 10.15
N ALA A 76 -8.16 13.48 10.88
CA ALA A 76 -8.02 14.33 12.06
C ALA A 76 -8.14 15.82 11.71
N GLN A 77 -7.50 16.25 10.61
CA GLN A 77 -7.64 17.61 10.10
C GLN A 77 -9.07 17.90 9.64
N ALA A 78 -9.72 16.96 8.96
CA ALA A 78 -11.11 17.12 8.53
C ALA A 78 -12.12 17.18 9.69
N ALA A 79 -11.80 16.57 10.84
CA ALA A 79 -12.64 16.57 12.04
C ALA A 79 -12.50 17.82 12.91
N HIS A 80 -11.46 18.63 12.69
CA HIS A 80 -11.22 19.90 13.37
C HIS A 80 -11.38 21.07 12.38
N PRO A 81 -12.59 21.64 12.21
CA PRO A 81 -12.83 22.80 11.36
C PRO A 81 -12.19 24.08 11.87
#